data_AF-A0A7C5QVJ9-F1
#
_entry.id   AF-A0A7C5QVJ9-F1
#
_cell.length_a   1.000
_cell.length_b   1.000
_cell.length_c   1.000
_cell.angle_alpha   90.00
_cell.angle_beta   90.00
_cell.angle_gamma   90.00
#
_symmetry.space_group_name_H-M   'P 1'
#
loop_
_entity.id
_entity.type
_entity.pdbx_description
1 polymer ?
#
loop_
_entity_poly.entity_id
_entity_poly.type
_entity_poly.pdbx_seq_one_letter_code
_entity_poly.pdbx_strand_id
1 'polypeptide(L)' 'GAIITESGTQIPTRIDTICLHGDTPEAVGMARALRTRLEAVGVEIAPL' A
#
# COMPACT_ATOMS: atom_id res chain seq x y z
N GLY A 1 -10.87 -0.03 6.92
CA GLY A 1 -10.13 -1.06 6.17
C GLY A 1 -9.96 -2.29 7.05
N ALA A 2 -9.36 -3.34 6.51
CA ALA A 2 -8.97 -4.51 7.29
C ALA A 2 -7.71 -5.14 6.68
N ILE A 3 -6.92 -5.80 7.51
CA ILE A 3 -5.87 -6.71 7.06
C ILE A 3 -6.50 -8.10 6.99
N ILE A 4 -6.38 -8.77 5.85
CA ILE A 4 -6.86 -10.14 5.68
C ILE A 4 -5.70 -11.08 6.01
N THR A 5 -5.88 -11.95 6.99
CA THR A 5 -4.89 -12.97 7.34
C THR A 5 -4.85 -14.08 6.28
N GLU A 6 -3.81 -14.91 6.33
CA GLU A 6 -3.71 -16.12 5.48
C GLU A 6 -4.92 -17.07 5.68
N SER A 7 -5.48 -17.14 6.89
CA SER A 7 -6.68 -17.92 7.19
C SER A 7 -8.00 -17.27 6.72
N GLY A 8 -7.95 -16.08 6.11
CA GLY A 8 -9.11 -15.31 5.69
C GLY A 8 -9.78 -14.48 6.80
N THR A 9 -9.25 -14.51 8.03
CA THR A 9 -9.77 -13.69 9.13
C THR A 9 -9.49 -12.22 8.85
N GLN A 10 -10.48 -11.36 9.08
CA GLN A 10 -10.30 -9.92 8.95
C GLN A 10 -9.85 -9.33 10.29
N ILE A 11 -8.74 -8.60 10.28
CA ILE A 11 -8.30 -7.77 11.40
C ILE A 11 -8.72 -6.32 11.09
N PRO A 12 -9.70 -5.74 11.81
CA PRO A 12 -10.14 -4.37 11.58
C PRO A 12 -9.00 -3.38 11.86
N THR A 13 -8.61 -2.62 10.83
CA THR A 13 -7.47 -1.70 10.91
C THR A 13 -7.73 -0.45 10.06
N ARG A 14 -7.47 0.72 10.65
CA ARG A 14 -7.39 1.98 9.89
C ARG A 14 -6.04 2.03 9.18
N ILE A 15 -6.03 2.37 7.89
CA ILE A 15 -4.80 2.48 7.09
C ILE A 15 -4.58 3.95 6.76
N ASP A 16 -3.67 4.58 7.48
CA ASP A 16 -3.30 5.99 7.27
C ASP A 16 -2.08 6.11 6.36
N THR A 17 -1.12 5.19 6.50
CA THR A 17 0.13 5.17 5.74
C THR A 17 0.49 3.76 5.30
N ILE A 18 1.21 3.66 4.18
CA ILE A 18 1.82 2.42 3.70
C ILE A 18 3.34 2.57 3.81
N CYS A 19 4.00 1.69 4.56
CA CYS A 19 5.46 1.64 4.59
C CYS A 19 5.96 0.96 3.32
N LEU A 20 6.94 1.58 2.65
CA LEU A 20 7.61 1.03 1.47
C LEU A 20 9.11 0.99 1.73
N HIS A 21 9.79 0.01 1.14
CA HIS A 21 11.24 -0.11 1.20
C HIS A 21 11.83 0.13 -0.20
N GLY A 22 13.07 0.60 -0.24
CA GLY A 22 13.77 0.97 -1.48
C GLY A 22 15.10 0.24 -1.64
N ASP A 23 15.29 -0.87 -0.92
CA ASP A 23 16.59 -1.49 -0.73
C ASP A 23 17.12 -2.18 -2.00
N THR A 24 16.24 -2.43 -2.99
CA THR A 24 16.60 -2.97 -4.30
C THR A 24 15.94 -2.19 -5.45
N PRO A 25 16.48 -2.25 -6.69
CA PRO A 25 15.85 -1.65 -7.86
C PRO A 25 14.41 -2.14 -8.10
N GLU A 26 14.14 -3.42 -7.83
CA GLU A 26 12.82 -4.03 -7.96
C GLU A 26 11.82 -3.43 -6.96
N ALA A 27 12.27 -3.14 -5.73
CA ALA A 27 11.43 -2.51 -4.71
C ALA A 27 10.96 -1.10 -5.15
N VAL A 28 11.84 -0.33 -5.80
CA VAL A 28 11.47 0.97 -6.38
C VAL A 28 10.46 0.80 -7.52
N GLY A 29 10.63 -0.22 -8.37
CA GLY A 29 9.66 -0.57 -9.41
C GLY A 29 8.28 -0.88 -8.83
N MET A 30 8.23 -1.67 -7.76
CA MET A 30 7.01 -1.99 -7.03
C MET A 30 6.36 -0.76 -6.42
N ALA A 31 7.13 0.14 -5.79
CA ALA A 31 6.63 1.39 -5.23
C ALA A 31 5.96 2.28 -6.29
N ARG A 32 6.57 2.40 -7.49
CA ARG A 32 5.99 3.15 -8.62
C ARG A 32 4.69 2.52 -9.13
N ALA A 33 4.66 1.19 -9.24
CA ALA A 33 3.47 0.47 -9.68
C ALA A 33 2.32 0.63 -8.67
N LEU A 34 2.60 0.56 -7.37
CA LEU A 34 1.62 0.79 -6.31
C LEU A 34 1.04 2.21 -6.40
N ARG A 35 1.90 3.23 -6.46
CA ARG A 35 1.48 4.63 -6.60
C ARG A 35 0.56 4.83 -7.79
N THR A 36 0.97 4.35 -8.97
CA THR A 36 0.20 4.48 -10.22
C THR A 36 -1.19 3.87 -10.07
N ARG A 37 -1.30 2.69 -9.45
CA ARG A 37 -2.57 1.99 -9.27
C ARG A 37 -3.49 2.68 -8.28
N LEU A 38 -2.94 3.18 -7.16
CA LEU A 38 -3.70 3.93 -6.16
C LEU A 38 -4.25 5.23 -6.76
N GLU A 39 -3.42 6.00 -7.45
CA GLU A 39 -3.85 7.24 -8.12
C GLU A 39 -4.90 6.96 -9.21
N ALA A 40 -4.75 5.87 -9.97
CA ALA A 40 -5.72 5.48 -11.00
C ALA A 40 -7.11 5.12 -10.45
N VAL A 41 -7.22 4.70 -9.18
CA VAL A 41 -8.51 4.46 -8.51
C VAL A 41 -8.97 5.64 -7.66
N GLY A 42 -8.34 6.81 -7.83
CA GLY A 42 -8.73 8.05 -7.16
C GLY A 42 -8.22 8.21 -5.73
N VAL A 43 -7.24 7.42 -5.29
CA VAL A 43 -6.58 7.62 -4.00
C VAL A 43 -5.52 8.71 -4.14
N GLU A 44 -5.69 9.79 -3.38
CA GLU A 44 -4.68 10.84 -3.24
C GLU A 44 -3.53 10.37 -2.34
N ILE A 45 -2.29 10.63 -2.78
CA ILE A 45 -1.09 10.37 -1.97
C ILE A 45 -0.59 11.72 -1.46
N ALA A 46 -0.71 11.93 -0.16
CA ALA A 46 -0.31 13.14 0.54
C ALA A 46 0.56 12.81 1.77
N PRO A 47 1.40 13.77 2.23
CA PRO A 47 2.02 13.70 3.55
C PRO A 47 0.95 13.64 4.66
N LEU A 48 1.34 13.09 5.81
CA LEU A 48 0.54 13.15 7.03
C LEU A 48 0.36 14.58 7.56
#